data_AF-A0A453EKW1-F1
#
_entry.id   AF-A0A453EKW1-F1
#
_cell.length_a   1.000
_cell.length_b   1.000
_cell.length_c   1.000
_cell.angle_alpha   90.00
_cell.angle_beta   90.00
_cell.angle_gamma   90.00
#
_symmetry.space_group_name_H-M   'P 1'
#
loop_
_entity.id
_entity.type
_entity.pdbx_description
1 polymer ?
#
loop_
_entity_poly.entity_id
_entity_poly.type
_entity_poly.pdbx_seq_one_letter_code
_entity_poly.pdbx_strand_id
1 'polypeptide(L)'
;MHLQNVVQKGTGGWKKIVKTFGNDILLENGEIDRALLGQIVFSDPAKRKLLNRLLAPHISCGIFWEILKLWVKGCTVISVDIPLLFETKMDRWTNPVVVVWVDPKTQIERLMLRNGCSEEQAQNRISAQLALDWKKSEADIVINNSGSLEDTKEQFREVLEQVSAPLTWKERMRSRDGFLSIVMCTAAGVLLAQKNLL
;
A
#
# COMPACT_ATOMS: atom_id res chain seq x y z
N MET A 1 5.25 5.18 3.63
CA MET A 1 6.13 5.88 2.66
C MET A 1 5.25 6.69 1.72
N HIS A 2 5.32 8.02 1.74
CA HIS A 2 4.53 8.84 0.81
C HIS A 2 5.12 8.73 -0.61
N LEU A 3 4.25 8.74 -1.65
CA LEU A 3 4.64 8.73 -3.07
C LEU A 3 5.76 9.74 -3.42
N GLN A 4 5.86 10.80 -2.63
CA GLN A 4 6.86 11.86 -2.74
C GLN A 4 8.30 11.35 -2.77
N ASN A 5 8.62 10.26 -2.06
CA ASN A 5 9.99 9.74 -1.98
C ASN A 5 10.41 9.02 -3.27
N VAL A 6 9.44 8.56 -4.08
CA VAL A 6 9.69 7.76 -5.29
C VAL A 6 10.07 8.64 -6.50
N VAL A 7 9.78 9.94 -6.40
CA VAL A 7 9.99 10.95 -7.45
C VAL A 7 11.07 11.98 -7.09
N GLN A 8 11.82 11.77 -6.00
CA GLN A 8 12.92 12.65 -5.62
C GLN A 8 14.04 12.62 -6.66
N LYS A 9 14.72 13.76 -6.84
CA LYS A 9 15.84 13.91 -7.75
C LYS A 9 16.88 12.81 -7.52
N GLY A 10 17.29 12.13 -8.60
CA GLY A 10 18.27 11.04 -8.54
C GLY A 10 17.70 9.63 -8.36
N THR A 11 16.42 9.50 -7.99
CA THR A 11 15.75 8.19 -7.91
C THR A 11 15.50 7.58 -9.30
N GLY A 12 15.32 6.26 -9.35
CA GLY A 12 14.98 5.56 -10.61
C GLY A 12 13.63 6.02 -11.19
N GLY A 13 12.67 6.39 -10.33
CA GLY A 13 11.38 6.94 -10.74
C GLY A 13 11.54 8.32 -11.40
N TRP A 14 12.33 9.22 -10.79
CA TRP A 14 12.64 10.53 -11.36
C TRP A 14 13.28 10.43 -12.74
N LYS A 15 14.32 9.60 -12.90
CA LYS A 15 15.03 9.44 -14.20
C LYS A 15 14.10 8.98 -15.33
N LYS A 16 13.19 8.05 -15.02
CA LYS A 16 12.21 7.56 -16.01
C LYS A 16 11.17 8.62 -16.36
N ILE A 17 10.69 9.38 -15.37
CA ILE A 17 9.72 10.45 -15.59
C ILE A 17 10.31 11.55 -16.48
N VAL A 18 11.52 12.03 -16.17
CA VAL A 18 12.20 13.05 -17.00
C VAL A 18 12.46 12.53 -18.41
N LYS A 19 12.87 11.27 -18.56
CA LYS A 19 13.07 10.67 -19.89
C LYS A 19 11.77 10.59 -20.72
N THR A 20 10.62 10.42 -20.08
CA THR A 20 9.32 10.24 -20.76
C THR A 20 8.59 11.55 -21.01
N PHE A 21 8.61 12.47 -20.04
CA PHE A 21 7.84 13.72 -20.08
C PHE A 21 8.69 14.93 -20.45
N GLY A 22 10.00 14.76 -20.60
CA GLY A 22 10.94 15.82 -20.95
C GLY A 22 11.44 16.61 -19.74
N ASN A 23 12.30 17.59 -20.00
CA ASN A 23 12.82 18.49 -18.97
C ASN A 23 11.85 19.62 -18.62
N ASP A 24 10.79 19.82 -19.41
CA ASP A 24 9.81 20.89 -19.21
C ASP A 24 9.01 20.72 -17.93
N ILE A 25 8.98 19.51 -17.37
CA ILE A 25 8.35 19.20 -16.08
C ILE A 25 9.29 19.38 -14.88
N LEU A 26 10.48 19.97 -15.07
CA LEU A 26 11.45 20.22 -14.01
C LEU A 26 11.41 21.68 -13.56
N LEU A 27 11.45 21.88 -12.24
CA LEU A 27 11.74 23.15 -11.62
C LEU A 27 13.22 23.52 -11.81
N GLU A 28 13.58 24.78 -11.57
CA GLU A 28 14.97 25.26 -11.67
C GLU A 28 15.95 24.50 -10.76
N ASN A 29 15.47 23.97 -9.63
CA ASN A 29 16.24 23.13 -8.71
C ASN A 29 16.46 21.69 -9.23
N GLY A 30 15.84 21.32 -10.35
CA GLY A 30 15.85 19.98 -10.96
C GLY A 30 14.92 18.96 -10.29
N GLU A 31 13.99 19.40 -9.43
CA GLU A 31 12.89 18.58 -8.96
C GLU A 31 11.73 18.59 -9.95
N ILE A 32 10.82 17.61 -9.84
CA ILE A 32 9.63 17.54 -10.71
C ILE A 32 8.60 18.58 -10.25
N ASP A 33 8.15 19.43 -11.16
CA ASP A 33 6.99 20.30 -10.98
C ASP A 33 5.72 19.42 -10.97
N ARG A 34 5.19 19.21 -9.76
CA ARG A 34 4.01 18.38 -9.53
C ARG A 34 2.73 19.03 -10.04
N ALA A 35 2.65 20.37 -10.02
CA ALA A 35 1.48 21.08 -10.50
C ALA A 35 1.37 20.92 -12.02
N LEU A 36 2.48 21.14 -12.72
CA LEU A 36 2.56 20.98 -14.17
C LEU A 36 2.38 19.53 -14.60
N LEU A 37 3.10 18.59 -13.97
CA LEU A 37 2.94 17.16 -14.26
C LEU A 37 1.50 16.71 -13.99
N GLY A 38 0.91 17.18 -12.89
CA GLY A 38 -0.50 16.99 -12.55
C GLY A 38 -1.42 17.44 -13.68
N GLN A 39 -1.30 18.68 -14.15
CA GLN A 39 -2.11 19.20 -15.26
C GLN A 39 -1.99 18.35 -16.53
N ILE A 40 -0.77 17.93 -16.89
CA ILE A 40 -0.51 17.10 -18.07
C ILE A 40 -1.20 15.73 -17.95
N VAL A 41 -1.08 15.06 -16.81
CA VAL A 41 -1.71 13.74 -16.61
C VAL A 41 -3.20 13.80 -16.28
N PHE A 42 -3.69 14.94 -15.80
CA PHE A 42 -5.12 15.15 -15.64
C PHE A 42 -5.81 15.36 -16.98
N SER A 43 -5.16 16.08 -17.90
CA SER A 43 -5.69 16.39 -19.23
C SER A 43 -5.65 15.21 -20.21
N ASP A 44 -4.75 14.24 -20.01
CA ASP A 44 -4.56 13.10 -20.91
C ASP A 44 -4.56 11.75 -20.16
N PRO A 45 -5.64 10.94 -20.31
CA PRO A 45 -5.75 9.62 -19.68
C PRO A 45 -4.62 8.64 -20.07
N ALA A 46 -4.08 8.74 -21.30
CA ALA A 46 -2.99 7.88 -21.75
C ALA A 46 -1.69 8.22 -21.03
N LYS A 47 -1.39 9.52 -20.87
CA LYS A 47 -0.24 10.00 -20.07
C LYS A 47 -0.38 9.62 -18.60
N ARG A 48 -1.59 9.68 -18.03
CA ARG A 48 -1.86 9.20 -16.67
C ARG A 48 -1.53 7.73 -16.48
N LYS A 49 -1.97 6.88 -17.42
CA LYS A 49 -1.69 5.44 -17.39
C LYS A 49 -0.20 5.16 -17.53
N LEU A 50 0.49 5.92 -18.37
CA LEU A 50 1.94 5.81 -18.54
C LEU A 50 2.69 6.20 -17.27
N LEU A 51 2.37 7.34 -16.66
CA LEU A 51 2.98 7.76 -15.39
C LEU A 51 2.77 6.71 -14.30
N ASN A 52 1.54 6.21 -14.14
CA ASN A 52 1.23 5.17 -13.17
C ASN A 52 2.04 3.90 -13.41
N ARG A 53 2.18 3.46 -14.67
CA ARG A 53 2.98 2.27 -15.02
C ARG A 53 4.47 2.47 -14.71
N LEU A 54 5.00 3.66 -14.93
CA LEU A 54 6.39 3.97 -14.61
C LEU A 54 6.63 3.98 -13.10
N LEU A 55 5.68 4.53 -12.33
CA LEU A 55 5.79 4.67 -10.89
C LEU A 55 5.51 3.38 -10.12
N ALA A 56 4.56 2.56 -10.58
CA ALA A 56 4.13 1.34 -9.90
C ALA A 56 5.28 0.45 -9.38
N PRO A 57 6.27 0.03 -10.20
CA PRO A 57 7.35 -0.83 -9.71
C PRO A 57 8.23 -0.15 -8.67
N HIS A 58 8.42 1.18 -8.77
CA HIS A 58 9.24 1.91 -7.81
C HIS A 58 8.52 2.12 -6.47
N ILE A 59 7.19 2.32 -6.50
CA ILE A 59 6.36 2.40 -5.30
C ILE A 59 6.35 1.05 -4.59
N SER A 60 6.04 -0.04 -5.31
CA SER A 60 6.00 -1.39 -4.72
C SER A 60 7.36 -1.81 -4.16
N CYS A 61 8.46 -1.51 -4.87
CA CYS A 61 9.80 -1.79 -4.38
C CYS A 61 10.15 -0.97 -3.13
N GLY A 62 9.80 0.31 -3.09
CA GLY A 62 9.99 1.17 -1.91
C GLY A 62 9.25 0.65 -0.68
N ILE A 63 7.98 0.26 -0.85
CA ILE A 63 7.17 -0.35 0.22
C ILE A 63 7.83 -1.66 0.70
N PHE A 64 8.24 -2.53 -0.23
CA PHE A 64 8.91 -3.79 0.11
C PHE A 64 10.19 -3.59 0.92
N TRP A 65 11.03 -2.63 0.54
CA TRP A 65 12.27 -2.33 1.28
C TRP A 65 12.00 -1.82 2.69
N GLU A 66 10.99 -0.97 2.88
CA GLU A 66 10.61 -0.49 4.22
C GLU A 66 10.06 -1.63 5.09
N ILE A 67 9.23 -2.50 4.52
CA ILE A 67 8.76 -3.72 5.20
C ILE A 67 9.96 -4.58 5.62
N LEU A 68 10.91 -4.82 4.71
CA LEU A 68 12.09 -5.64 4.99
C LEU A 68 12.96 -5.03 6.11
N LYS A 69 13.15 -3.70 6.12
CA LYS A 69 13.89 -3.02 7.19
C LYS A 69 13.22 -3.21 8.56
N LEU A 70 11.91 -3.04 8.64
CA LEU A 70 11.15 -3.23 9.88
C LEU A 70 11.18 -4.69 10.32
N TRP A 71 11.10 -5.61 9.37
CA TRP A 71 11.20 -7.04 9.59
C TRP A 71 12.56 -7.46 10.18
N VAL A 72 13.67 -6.91 9.65
CA VAL A 72 15.03 -7.12 10.19
C VAL A 72 15.17 -6.54 11.60
N LYS A 73 14.47 -5.44 11.90
CA LYS A 73 14.42 -4.84 13.25
C LYS A 73 13.60 -5.66 14.26
N GLY A 74 12.97 -6.75 13.84
CA GLY A 74 12.21 -7.62 14.73
C GLY A 74 10.74 -7.25 14.88
N CYS A 75 10.21 -6.29 14.12
CA CYS A 75 8.78 -5.97 14.14
C CYS A 75 7.97 -7.19 13.67
N THR A 76 7.01 -7.60 14.49
CA THR A 76 6.12 -8.74 14.21
C THR A 76 4.89 -8.33 13.41
N VAL A 77 4.40 -7.11 13.64
CA VAL A 77 3.23 -6.53 12.96
C VAL A 77 3.67 -5.24 12.25
N ILE A 78 3.35 -5.13 10.96
CA ILE A 78 3.64 -3.96 10.13
C ILE A 78 2.34 -3.54 9.45
N SER A 79 1.85 -2.34 9.78
CA SER A 79 0.68 -1.76 9.12
C SER A 79 1.11 -0.94 7.91
N VAL A 80 0.46 -1.15 6.76
CA VAL A 80 0.74 -0.43 5.52
C VAL A 80 -0.55 0.18 4.99
N ASP A 81 -0.63 1.51 5.04
CA ASP A 81 -1.76 2.26 4.48
C ASP A 81 -1.62 2.41 2.96
N ILE A 82 -2.55 1.81 2.21
CA ILE A 82 -2.55 1.78 0.74
C ILE A 82 -3.97 2.12 0.25
N PRO A 83 -4.23 3.38 -0.19
CA PRO A 83 -5.56 3.79 -0.66
C PRO A 83 -6.07 3.00 -1.88
N LEU A 84 -5.15 2.55 -2.74
CA LEU A 84 -5.42 1.85 -3.99
C LEU A 84 -5.03 0.36 -3.93
N LEU A 85 -5.18 -0.26 -2.76
CA LEU A 85 -4.70 -1.62 -2.48
C LEU A 85 -5.18 -2.64 -3.54
N PHE A 86 -6.49 -2.69 -3.77
CA PHE A 86 -7.11 -3.63 -4.70
C PHE A 86 -6.85 -3.26 -6.16
N GLU A 87 -6.87 -1.95 -6.49
CA GLU A 87 -6.60 -1.45 -7.83
C GLU A 87 -5.17 -1.80 -8.29
N THR A 88 -4.23 -1.86 -7.35
CA THR A 88 -2.82 -2.22 -7.58
C THR A 88 -2.52 -3.70 -7.38
N LYS A 89 -3.53 -4.51 -7.01
CA LYS A 89 -3.38 -5.95 -6.68
C LYS A 89 -2.35 -6.23 -5.58
N MET A 90 -2.19 -5.29 -4.66
CA MET A 90 -1.26 -5.40 -3.53
C MET A 90 -1.83 -6.22 -2.37
N ASP A 91 -3.15 -6.46 -2.38
CA ASP A 91 -3.87 -7.38 -1.48
C ASP A 91 -3.19 -8.75 -1.38
N ARG A 92 -2.66 -9.27 -2.49
CA ARG A 92 -1.97 -10.57 -2.54
C ARG A 92 -0.69 -10.65 -1.71
N TRP A 93 -0.13 -9.50 -1.34
CA TRP A 93 1.14 -9.38 -0.63
C TRP A 93 0.95 -8.91 0.81
N THR A 94 -0.29 -8.63 1.22
CA THR A 94 -0.64 -8.11 2.55
C THR A 94 -1.69 -9.01 3.17
N ASN A 95 -1.44 -9.50 4.37
CA ASN A 95 -2.40 -10.32 5.10
C ASN A 95 -2.27 -10.06 6.61
N PRO A 96 -3.37 -9.85 7.34
CA PRO A 96 -4.74 -9.64 6.86
C PRO A 96 -4.98 -8.26 6.22
N VAL A 97 -5.94 -8.18 5.30
CA VAL A 97 -6.45 -6.94 4.71
C VAL A 97 -7.54 -6.37 5.61
N VAL A 98 -7.27 -5.17 6.15
CA VAL A 98 -8.21 -4.42 6.99
C VAL A 98 -8.80 -3.26 6.19
N VAL A 99 -10.13 -3.20 6.09
CA VAL A 99 -10.84 -2.08 5.44
C VAL A 99 -11.58 -1.25 6.48
N VAL A 100 -11.29 0.05 6.50
CA VAL A 100 -12.08 1.03 7.26
C VAL A 100 -13.24 1.48 6.38
N TRP A 101 -14.44 1.04 6.74
CA TRP A 101 -15.67 1.31 6.00
C TRP A 101 -16.50 2.39 6.69
N VAL A 102 -17.24 3.15 5.90
CA VAL A 102 -18.21 4.14 6.36
C VAL A 102 -19.39 4.15 5.39
N ASP A 103 -20.59 4.46 5.87
CA ASP A 103 -21.74 4.56 4.99
C ASP A 103 -21.56 5.68 3.93
N PRO A 104 -22.16 5.53 2.73
CA PRO A 104 -21.94 6.47 1.62
C PRO A 104 -22.28 7.93 1.94
N LYS A 105 -23.31 8.17 2.78
CA LYS A 105 -23.72 9.55 3.11
C LYS A 105 -22.66 10.21 3.97
N THR A 106 -22.25 9.54 5.05
CA THR A 106 -21.17 10.02 5.92
C THR A 106 -19.84 10.16 5.16
N GLN A 107 -19.56 9.29 4.18
CA GLN A 107 -18.37 9.40 3.33
C GLN A 107 -18.34 10.73 2.56
N ILE A 108 -19.46 11.10 1.92
CA ILE A 108 -19.60 12.33 1.14
C ILE A 108 -19.50 13.55 2.07
N GLU A 109 -20.25 13.55 3.17
CA GLU A 109 -20.26 14.67 4.14
C GLU A 109 -18.86 14.94 4.69
N ARG A 110 -18.14 13.91 5.13
CA ARG A 110 -16.77 14.05 5.64
C ARG A 110 -15.80 14.53 4.56
N LEU A 111 -15.97 14.08 3.31
CA LEU A 111 -15.12 14.50 2.20
C LEU A 111 -15.34 15.98 1.86
N MET A 112 -16.60 16.43 1.83
CA MET A 112 -16.97 17.82 1.62
C MET A 112 -16.42 18.73 2.71
N LEU A 113 -16.63 18.36 3.98
CA LEU A 113 -16.14 19.13 5.13
C LEU A 113 -14.61 19.26 5.14
N ARG A 114 -13.90 18.16 4.85
CA ARG A 114 -12.43 18.15 4.86
C ARG A 114 -11.83 18.94 3.70
N ASN A 115 -12.42 18.86 2.52
CA ASN A 115 -11.82 19.38 1.29
C ASN A 115 -12.46 20.68 0.78
N GLY A 116 -13.56 21.14 1.39
CA GLY A 116 -14.31 22.31 0.96
C GLY A 116 -14.86 22.18 -0.47
N CYS A 117 -15.26 20.98 -0.88
CA CYS A 117 -15.74 20.70 -2.24
C CYS A 117 -17.26 20.50 -2.29
N SER A 118 -17.86 20.66 -3.48
CA SER A 118 -19.28 20.37 -3.68
C SER A 118 -19.58 18.87 -3.56
N GLU A 119 -20.84 18.52 -3.34
CA GLU A 119 -21.30 17.14 -3.32
C GLU A 119 -20.98 16.40 -4.63
N GLU A 120 -21.22 17.05 -5.78
CA GLU A 120 -20.90 16.48 -7.09
C GLU A 120 -19.39 16.20 -7.24
N GLN A 121 -18.54 17.12 -6.77
CA GLN A 121 -17.09 16.92 -6.78
C GLN A 121 -16.65 15.79 -5.84
N ALA A 122 -17.31 15.66 -4.68
CA ALA A 122 -17.08 14.56 -3.74
C ALA A 122 -17.48 13.22 -4.39
N GLN A 123 -18.65 13.16 -5.02
CA GLN A 123 -19.15 11.96 -5.69
C GLN A 123 -18.23 11.52 -6.84
N ASN A 124 -17.81 12.46 -7.69
CA ASN A 124 -16.89 12.19 -8.80
C ASN A 124 -15.53 11.65 -8.32
N ARG A 125 -15.07 12.08 -7.15
CA ARG A 125 -13.83 11.55 -6.53
C ARG A 125 -14.01 10.15 -5.97
N ILE A 126 -15.15 9.89 -5.33
CA ILE A 126 -15.48 8.56 -4.79
C ILE A 126 -15.64 7.56 -5.93
N SER A 127 -16.36 7.92 -6.99
CA SER A 127 -16.59 7.06 -8.16
C SER A 127 -15.35 6.79 -9.02
N ALA A 128 -14.28 7.58 -8.84
CA ALA A 128 -13.00 7.35 -9.52
C ALA A 128 -12.20 6.16 -8.94
N GLN A 129 -12.64 5.60 -7.81
CA GLN A 129 -12.02 4.45 -7.14
C GLN A 129 -12.99 3.27 -7.09
N LEU A 130 -12.50 2.08 -6.74
CA LEU A 130 -13.38 0.94 -6.48
C LEU A 130 -14.32 1.26 -5.31
N ALA A 131 -15.58 0.84 -5.46
CA ALA A 131 -16.63 1.11 -4.48
C ALA A 131 -16.23 0.59 -3.08
N LEU A 132 -16.48 1.40 -2.05
CA LEU A 132 -16.09 1.06 -0.68
C LEU A 132 -16.83 -0.19 -0.18
N ASP A 133 -18.09 -0.40 -0.59
CA ASP A 133 -18.85 -1.62 -0.30
C ASP A 133 -18.23 -2.87 -0.93
N TRP A 134 -17.66 -2.74 -2.13
CA TRP A 134 -16.93 -3.83 -2.76
C TRP A 134 -15.61 -4.11 -2.04
N LYS A 135 -14.88 -3.07 -1.63
CA LYS A 135 -13.66 -3.24 -0.81
C LYS A 135 -13.97 -3.95 0.52
N LYS A 136 -15.12 -3.63 1.13
CA LYS A 136 -15.62 -4.29 2.34
C LYS A 136 -15.87 -5.78 2.14
N SER A 137 -16.40 -6.21 0.99
CA SER A 137 -16.66 -7.63 0.73
C SER A 137 -15.39 -8.45 0.48
N GLU A 138 -14.30 -7.81 0.09
CA GLU A 138 -12.99 -8.44 -0.18
C GLU A 138 -12.03 -8.37 1.01
N ALA A 139 -12.43 -7.75 2.12
CA ALA A 139 -11.57 -7.56 3.29
C ALA A 139 -11.62 -8.77 4.23
N ASP A 140 -10.49 -9.10 4.86
CA ASP A 140 -10.44 -10.09 5.95
C ASP A 140 -11.09 -9.53 7.22
N ILE A 141 -10.90 -8.23 7.48
CA ILE A 141 -11.39 -7.53 8.66
C ILE A 141 -11.97 -6.17 8.26
N VAL A 142 -13.13 -5.80 8.81
CA VAL A 142 -13.79 -4.53 8.53
C VAL A 142 -13.95 -3.73 9.81
N ILE A 143 -13.49 -2.47 9.80
CA ILE A 143 -13.75 -1.49 10.87
C ILE A 143 -14.83 -0.54 10.38
N ASN A 144 -15.98 -0.51 11.05
CA ASN A 144 -17.07 0.42 10.76
C ASN A 144 -16.83 1.76 11.48
N ASN A 145 -16.55 2.79 10.69
CA ASN A 145 -16.29 4.17 11.12
C ASN A 145 -17.51 5.09 10.87
N SER A 146 -18.72 4.53 10.79
CA SER A 146 -19.97 5.31 10.69
C SER A 146 -20.45 5.78 12.06
N GLY A 147 -20.02 5.12 13.14
CA GLY A 147 -20.34 5.48 14.52
C GLY A 147 -19.45 6.59 15.08
N SER A 148 -19.32 6.59 16.40
CA SER A 148 -18.43 7.51 17.10
C SER A 148 -16.95 7.13 16.90
N LEU A 149 -16.06 8.07 17.20
CA LEU A 149 -14.62 7.79 17.28
C LEU A 149 -14.33 6.67 18.28
N GLU A 150 -15.15 6.55 19.32
CA GLU A 150 -14.91 5.66 20.44
C GLU A 150 -15.29 4.22 20.04
N ASP A 151 -16.38 4.06 19.29
CA ASP A 151 -16.73 2.78 18.63
C ASP A 151 -15.62 2.33 17.67
N THR A 152 -14.98 3.28 16.98
CA THR A 152 -13.89 2.99 16.04
C THR A 152 -12.62 2.58 16.80
N LYS A 153 -12.30 3.24 17.92
CA LYS A 153 -11.17 2.88 18.79
C LYS A 153 -11.35 1.50 19.40
N GLU A 154 -12.58 1.14 19.78
CA GLU A 154 -12.90 -0.17 20.33
C GLU A 154 -12.67 -1.27 19.29
N GLN A 155 -13.28 -1.14 18.11
CA GLN A 155 -13.06 -2.06 16.99
C GLN A 155 -11.58 -2.17 16.62
N PHE A 156 -10.85 -1.05 16.60
CA PHE A 156 -9.42 -1.08 16.31
C PHE A 156 -8.62 -1.87 17.36
N ARG A 157 -9.02 -1.83 18.63
CA ARG A 157 -8.38 -2.65 19.68
C ARG A 157 -8.62 -4.14 19.44
N GLU A 158 -9.84 -4.52 19.09
CA GLU A 158 -10.17 -5.90 18.73
C GLU A 158 -9.35 -6.38 17.52
N VAL A 159 -9.22 -5.52 16.49
CA VAL A 159 -8.36 -5.83 15.33
C VAL A 159 -6.90 -5.99 15.77
N LEU A 160 -6.39 -5.10 16.62
CA LEU A 160 -5.01 -5.19 17.13
C LEU A 160 -4.77 -6.51 17.89
N GLU A 161 -5.71 -6.94 18.73
CA GLU A 161 -5.61 -8.22 19.43
C GLU A 161 -5.59 -9.39 18.44
N GLN A 162 -6.45 -9.38 17.42
CA GLN A 162 -6.50 -10.42 16.39
C GLN A 162 -5.20 -10.50 15.57
N VAL A 163 -4.64 -9.36 15.14
CA VAL A 163 -3.43 -9.34 14.31
C VAL A 163 -2.13 -9.52 15.11
N SER A 164 -2.16 -9.28 16.42
CA SER A 164 -1.02 -9.49 17.32
C SER A 164 -1.01 -10.88 17.99
N ALA A 165 -2.11 -11.63 17.88
CA ALA A 165 -2.18 -13.01 18.35
C ALA A 165 -1.06 -13.87 17.72
N PRO A 166 -0.50 -14.84 18.47
CA PRO A 166 0.55 -15.70 17.94
C PRO A 166 0.06 -16.46 16.71
N LEU A 167 0.78 -16.28 15.60
CA LEU A 167 0.47 -16.86 14.29
C LEU A 167 0.18 -18.36 14.41
N THR A 168 -0.94 -18.80 13.84
CA THR A 168 -1.26 -20.23 13.75
C THR A 168 -0.20 -20.96 12.93
N TRP A 169 -0.05 -22.28 13.08
CA TRP A 169 0.99 -23.06 12.37
C TRP A 169 0.98 -22.88 10.83
N LYS A 170 -0.21 -22.67 10.22
CA LYS A 170 -0.37 -22.38 8.78
C LYS A 170 0.16 -20.98 8.41
N GLU A 171 -0.12 -19.98 9.24
CA GLU A 171 0.39 -18.61 9.07
C GLU A 171 1.88 -18.54 9.39
N ARG A 172 2.34 -19.31 10.39
CA ARG A 172 3.74 -19.48 10.74
C ARG A 172 4.52 -20.01 9.55
N MET A 173 4.00 -21.02 8.83
CA MET A 173 4.57 -21.55 7.58
C MET A 173 4.71 -20.50 6.47
N ARG A 174 3.81 -19.51 6.41
CA ARG A 174 3.86 -18.36 5.49
C ARG A 174 4.66 -17.15 6.00
N SER A 175 4.96 -17.11 7.30
CA SER A 175 5.67 -16.03 7.98
C SER A 175 7.19 -16.21 7.99
N ARG A 176 7.92 -15.22 8.54
CA ARG A 176 9.37 -15.26 8.80
C ARG A 176 9.84 -16.59 9.38
N ASP A 177 9.13 -17.07 10.39
CA ASP A 177 9.53 -18.26 11.15
C ASP A 177 9.37 -19.52 10.29
N GLY A 178 8.40 -19.55 9.38
CA GLY A 178 8.22 -20.61 8.40
C GLY A 178 9.27 -20.59 7.31
N PHE A 179 9.60 -19.41 6.78
CA PHE A 179 10.69 -19.27 5.81
C PHE A 179 12.05 -19.66 6.42
N LEU A 180 12.36 -19.19 7.63
CA LEU A 180 13.56 -19.58 8.38
C LEU A 180 13.56 -21.09 8.69
N SER A 181 12.42 -21.68 9.05
CA SER A 181 12.31 -23.12 9.29
C SER A 181 12.55 -23.94 8.00
N ILE A 182 12.02 -23.51 6.85
CA ILE A 182 12.26 -24.17 5.56
C ILE A 182 13.73 -24.03 5.15
N VAL A 183 14.32 -22.84 5.27
CA VAL A 183 15.74 -22.61 4.97
C VAL A 183 16.64 -23.43 5.89
N MET A 184 16.34 -23.50 7.20
CA MET A 184 17.06 -24.33 8.15
C MET A 184 16.91 -25.83 7.87
N CYS A 185 15.72 -26.32 7.53
CA CYS A 185 15.48 -27.72 7.17
C CYS A 185 16.22 -28.11 5.88
N THR A 186 16.22 -27.25 4.87
CA THR A 186 16.96 -27.48 3.61
C THR A 186 18.47 -27.43 3.81
N ALA A 187 18.99 -26.48 4.59
CA ALA A 187 20.41 -26.40 4.94
C ALA A 187 20.87 -27.63 5.76
N ALA A 188 20.07 -28.05 6.75
CA ALA A 188 20.35 -29.26 7.53
C ALA A 188 20.30 -30.53 6.65
N GLY A 189 19.35 -30.63 5.74
CA GLY A 189 19.24 -31.74 4.79
C GLY A 189 20.44 -31.83 3.84
N VAL A 190 20.94 -30.71 3.32
CA VAL A 190 22.14 -30.64 2.48
C VAL A 190 23.41 -31.01 3.27
N LEU A 191 23.54 -30.51 4.50
CA LEU A 191 24.66 -30.84 5.40
C LEU A 191 24.69 -32.33 5.80
N LEU A 192 23.52 -32.92 6.05
CA LEU A 192 23.39 -34.36 6.34
C LEU A 192 23.70 -35.22 5.11
N ALA A 193 23.25 -34.80 3.92
CA ALA A 193 23.58 -35.49 2.68
C ALA A 193 25.08 -35.44 2.36
N GLN A 194 25.75 -34.30 2.60
CA GLN A 194 27.21 -34.18 2.42
C GLN A 194 28.03 -35.00 3.41
N LYS A 195 27.55 -35.18 4.65
CA LYS A 195 28.21 -36.05 5.64
C LYS A 195 28.06 -37.55 5.37
N ASN A 196 27.03 -37.96 4.63
CA ASN A 196 26.83 -39.36 4.22
C ASN A 196 27.51 -39.71 2.88
N LEU A 197 28.17 -38.73 2.22
CA LEU A 197 28.89 -38.86 0.96
C LEU A 197 30.43 -38.79 1.12
N LEU A 198 30.92 -38.79 2.37
CA LEU A 198 32.32 -38.92 2.79
C LEU A 198 32.45 -40.15 3.70
#